data_AF-A0A6C0KUV5-F1
#
_entry.id   AF-A0A6C0KUV5-F1
#
_cell.length_a   1.000
_cell.length_b   1.000
_cell.length_c   1.000
_cell.angle_alpha   90.00
_cell.angle_beta   90.00
_cell.angle_gamma   90.00
#
_symmetry.space_group_name_H-M   'P 1'
#
loop_
_entity.id
_entity.type
_entity.pdbx_description
1 polymer ?
#
loop_
_entity_poly.entity_id
_entity_poly.type
_entity_poly.pdbx_seq_one_letter_code
_entity_poly.pdbx_strand_id
1 'polypeptide(L)'
;MNANALYKRSSSVSSTKYILNCSEKITENNPTTKDWLNNLKFLKTISRTKSEQMTHKKILEGVLMKKHDVVIKISDTEENLKYEYDIYQKLVEYKVKGILHYICYFECMDNIKNINEKRDGICEGTGNNTRILVMEYIKNKSFGLYAWENSNQIKSCLKQLLCTCLDAFLKCGFIHGDLNCNNILIKNTKSTTVTYIINGKVIIIPLYGFKIKLMDFESSKTGGTIKQFYKDFRYKFASSFTEYIGGEVEFINNQAVKKLYDLFVKYYEECIHNKDSLWVFDLFPIIDKL
;
A
#
# COMPACT_ATOMS: atom_id res chain seq x y z
N MET A 1 0.60 15.82 -16.90
CA MET A 1 1.37 17.08 -16.79
C MET A 1 2.81 16.71 -16.49
N ASN A 2 3.75 17.12 -17.35
CA ASN A 2 5.19 16.92 -17.17
C ASN A 2 5.65 17.67 -15.92
N ALA A 3 6.12 16.96 -14.90
CA ALA A 3 6.59 17.57 -13.65
C ALA A 3 8.11 17.64 -13.65
N ASN A 4 8.65 18.63 -14.36
CA ASN A 4 9.92 19.24 -14.02
C ASN A 4 9.69 20.76 -13.93
N ALA A 5 10.19 21.33 -12.83
CA ALA A 5 10.36 22.76 -12.52
C ALA A 5 9.25 23.54 -11.76
N LEU A 6 9.64 23.96 -10.53
CA LEU A 6 9.53 25.31 -9.92
C LEU A 6 8.24 25.78 -9.22
N TYR A 7 8.38 26.33 -8.00
CA TYR A 7 8.14 27.76 -7.70
C TYR A 7 8.77 28.19 -6.35
N LYS A 8 9.48 29.33 -6.36
CA LYS A 8 9.80 30.16 -5.19
C LYS A 8 8.88 31.38 -5.24
N ARG A 9 8.14 31.66 -4.16
CA ARG A 9 7.59 33.00 -3.88
C ARG A 9 7.65 33.23 -2.38
N SER A 10 8.40 34.23 -1.96
CA SER A 10 8.35 34.75 -0.61
C SER A 10 7.41 35.95 -0.56
N SER A 11 6.47 35.95 0.37
CA SER A 11 6.19 37.11 1.23
C SER A 11 5.16 36.73 2.30
N SER A 12 5.54 37.04 3.54
CA SER A 12 4.73 37.21 4.75
C SER A 12 3.88 36.04 5.30
N VAL A 13 4.25 35.65 6.53
CA VAL A 13 3.51 34.87 7.55
C VAL A 13 3.47 33.34 7.39
N SER A 14 4.42 32.69 8.09
CA SER A 14 4.24 31.46 8.88
C SER A 14 3.41 30.31 8.26
N SER A 15 3.99 29.58 7.30
CA SER A 15 3.90 28.10 7.23
C SER A 15 4.79 27.59 6.10
N THR A 16 6.01 27.14 6.42
CA THR A 16 6.88 26.49 5.43
C THR A 16 6.35 25.08 5.16
N LYS A 17 5.62 24.90 4.05
CA LYS A 17 5.35 23.58 3.46
C LYS A 17 6.64 23.13 2.75
N TYR A 18 7.40 22.25 3.39
CA TYR A 18 8.62 21.70 2.80
C TYR A 18 8.25 20.68 1.73
N ILE A 19 8.76 20.90 0.51
CA ILE A 19 8.63 19.99 -0.63
C ILE A 19 9.95 19.22 -0.69
N LEU A 20 9.93 17.92 -0.34
CA LEU A 20 11.06 17.03 -0.62
C LEU A 20 11.18 16.90 -2.14
N ASN A 21 12.34 17.29 -2.69
CA ASN A 21 12.59 17.16 -4.11
C ASN A 21 12.99 15.70 -4.39
N CYS A 22 11.99 14.83 -4.58
CA CYS A 22 12.13 13.38 -4.82
C CYS A 22 12.77 13.02 -6.17
N SER A 23 13.66 13.88 -6.67
CA SER A 23 14.29 13.80 -7.98
C SER A 23 15.61 14.58 -8.06
N GLU A 24 15.97 15.40 -7.06
CA GLU A 24 17.30 16.02 -7.03
C GLU A 24 18.24 15.20 -6.16
N LYS A 25 18.92 14.31 -6.88
CA LYS A 25 20.20 13.62 -6.58
C LYS A 25 20.75 13.86 -5.18
N ILE A 26 20.92 12.76 -4.47
CA ILE A 26 22.15 12.58 -3.67
C ILE A 26 23.31 12.73 -4.65
N THR A 27 23.94 13.90 -4.61
CA THR A 27 25.09 14.25 -5.45
C THR A 27 26.36 13.90 -4.70
N GLU A 28 27.50 13.87 -5.39
CA GLU A 28 28.82 13.78 -4.72
C GLU A 28 29.01 14.86 -3.64
N ASN A 29 28.32 16.01 -3.79
CA ASN A 29 28.39 17.13 -2.86
C ASN A 29 27.47 16.99 -1.62
N ASN A 30 26.45 16.13 -1.67
CA ASN A 30 25.54 15.85 -0.56
C ASN A 30 25.25 14.34 -0.52
N PRO A 31 26.24 13.52 -0.12
CA PRO A 31 26.18 12.07 -0.23
C PRO A 31 25.40 11.46 0.95
N THR A 32 24.43 12.14 1.57
CA THR A 32 23.74 11.55 2.74
C THR A 32 22.34 12.10 2.89
N THR A 33 21.46 11.26 3.43
CA THR A 33 20.12 11.66 3.83
C THR A 33 20.04 12.22 5.26
N LYS A 34 21.12 12.18 6.05
CA LYS A 34 21.15 12.48 7.50
C LYS A 34 20.52 13.82 7.92
N ASP A 35 20.48 14.81 7.04
CA ASP A 35 19.88 16.11 7.35
C ASP A 35 18.34 16.08 7.31
N TRP A 36 17.76 15.13 6.58
CA TRP A 36 16.33 15.13 6.28
C TRP A 36 15.65 13.76 6.39
N LEU A 37 16.39 12.65 6.53
CA LEU A 37 15.87 11.30 6.76
C LEU A 37 16.87 10.49 7.58
N ASN A 38 16.47 10.16 8.81
CA ASN A 38 17.28 9.41 9.75
C ASN A 38 16.71 8.01 9.94
N ASN A 39 17.57 7.01 10.05
CA ASN A 39 17.16 5.67 10.45
C ASN A 39 16.88 5.67 11.96
N LEU A 40 15.78 5.06 12.38
CA LEU A 40 15.48 4.86 13.79
C LEU A 40 15.68 3.41 14.20
N LYS A 41 15.01 2.51 13.47
CA LYS A 41 14.86 1.14 13.93
C LYS A 41 14.77 0.21 12.75
N PHE A 42 15.47 -0.92 12.86
CA PHE A 42 15.32 -2.00 11.91
C PHE A 42 13.97 -2.71 12.09
N LEU A 43 13.13 -2.76 11.05
CA LEU A 43 11.83 -3.43 11.13
C LEU A 43 11.90 -4.89 10.67
N LYS A 44 12.51 -5.13 9.50
CA LYS A 44 12.50 -6.46 8.90
C LYS A 44 13.58 -6.63 7.83
N THR A 45 14.19 -7.81 7.81
CA THR A 45 14.98 -8.34 6.69
C THR A 45 14.11 -9.31 5.91
N ILE A 46 14.09 -9.23 4.58
CA ILE A 46 13.47 -10.26 3.74
C ILE A 46 14.60 -10.93 2.94
N SER A 47 14.94 -12.18 3.30
CA SER A 47 15.84 -13.05 2.51
C SER A 47 14.98 -14.00 1.68
N ARG A 48 15.25 -14.12 0.37
CA ARG A 48 14.57 -15.10 -0.50
C ARG A 48 15.16 -16.51 -0.38
N THR A 49 16.25 -16.71 0.36
CA THR A 49 16.91 -18.01 0.53
C THR A 49 17.00 -18.43 1.99
N LYS A 50 16.77 -19.72 2.27
CA LYS A 50 17.04 -20.38 3.58
C LYS A 50 18.54 -20.37 3.95
N SER A 51 19.42 -19.91 3.05
CA SER A 51 20.82 -19.59 3.35
C SER A 51 20.94 -18.10 3.68
N GLU A 52 21.62 -17.79 4.78
CA GLU A 52 21.83 -16.45 5.36
C GLU A 52 22.61 -15.44 4.48
N GLN A 53 22.75 -15.65 3.16
CA GLN A 53 23.81 -14.96 2.41
C GLN A 53 23.44 -13.74 1.55
N MET A 54 22.19 -13.44 1.17
CA MET A 54 21.90 -12.16 0.50
C MET A 54 20.52 -11.59 0.85
N THR A 55 20.51 -10.46 1.55
CA THR A 55 19.31 -9.68 1.84
C THR A 55 19.14 -8.66 0.73
N HIS A 56 18.28 -8.93 -0.25
CA HIS A 56 17.99 -8.00 -1.35
C HIS A 56 17.08 -6.84 -0.94
N LYS A 57 16.47 -6.92 0.24
CA LYS A 57 15.46 -5.97 0.74
C LYS A 57 15.55 -5.76 2.25
N LYS A 58 15.53 -4.51 2.68
CA LYS A 58 15.44 -4.06 4.07
C LYS A 58 14.27 -3.10 4.24
N ILE A 59 13.61 -3.20 5.39
CA ILE A 59 12.56 -2.26 5.80
C ILE A 59 12.98 -1.65 7.14
N LEU A 60 12.97 -0.33 7.21
CA LEU A 60 13.35 0.46 8.39
C LEU A 60 12.21 1.39 8.79
N GLU A 61 12.11 1.69 10.08
CA GLU A 61 11.50 2.92 10.57
C GLU A 61 12.53 4.04 10.45
N GLY A 62 12.08 5.22 10.05
CA GLY A 62 12.89 6.42 10.06
C GLY A 62 12.10 7.65 10.46
N VAL A 63 12.81 8.76 10.65
CA VAL A 63 12.19 10.07 10.83
C VAL A 63 12.56 10.98 9.68
N LEU A 64 11.54 11.42 8.98
CA LEU A 64 11.64 12.45 7.96
C LEU A 64 11.64 13.83 8.62
N MET A 65 12.67 14.62 8.34
CA MET A 65 12.89 15.99 8.82
C MET A 65 12.77 16.14 10.34
N LYS A 66 13.14 15.10 11.11
CA LYS A 66 13.03 15.03 12.58
C LYS A 66 11.59 15.26 13.10
N LYS A 67 10.56 15.06 12.26
CA LYS A 67 9.16 15.37 12.58
C LYS A 67 8.17 14.26 12.28
N HIS A 68 8.40 13.48 11.24
CA HIS A 68 7.41 12.54 10.73
C HIS A 68 7.99 11.14 10.66
N ASP A 69 7.35 10.20 11.36
CA ASP A 69 7.70 8.79 11.25
C ASP A 69 7.38 8.28 9.84
N VAL A 70 8.32 7.55 9.27
CA VAL A 70 8.23 6.98 7.93
C VAL A 70 8.69 5.53 7.93
N VAL A 71 8.24 4.78 6.93
CA VAL A 71 8.84 3.49 6.57
C VAL A 71 9.77 3.71 5.39
N ILE A 72 10.97 3.15 5.48
CA ILE A 72 11.97 3.19 4.42
C ILE A 72 12.16 1.76 3.91
N LYS A 73 11.81 1.53 2.66
CA LYS A 73 12.01 0.28 1.94
C LYS A 73 13.24 0.44 1.06
N ILE A 74 14.20 -0.45 1.24
CA ILE A 74 15.52 -0.37 0.63
C ILE A 74 15.75 -1.67 -0.12
N SER A 75 16.17 -1.58 -1.38
CA SER A 75 16.55 -2.74 -2.16
C SER A 75 17.87 -2.52 -2.90
N ASP A 76 18.51 -3.62 -3.27
CA ASP A 76 19.59 -3.59 -4.26
C ASP A 76 19.04 -3.56 -5.70
N THR A 77 19.93 -3.78 -6.68
CA THR A 77 19.66 -3.63 -8.10
C THR A 77 18.60 -4.59 -8.66
N GLU A 78 18.22 -5.65 -7.94
CA GLU A 78 17.35 -6.70 -8.49
C GLU A 78 15.85 -6.44 -8.31
N GLU A 79 15.46 -5.62 -7.33
CA GLU A 79 14.04 -5.30 -7.10
C GLU A 79 13.60 -4.00 -7.78
N ASN A 80 12.32 -3.97 -8.16
CA ASN A 80 11.74 -2.91 -8.97
C ASN A 80 10.96 -1.89 -8.12
N LEU A 81 11.60 -1.34 -7.09
CA LEU A 81 11.02 -0.27 -6.25
C LEU A 81 10.61 0.95 -7.08
N LYS A 82 11.31 1.22 -8.19
CA LYS A 82 10.91 2.23 -9.16
C LYS A 82 9.54 1.92 -9.75
N TYR A 83 9.34 0.70 -10.25
CA TYR A 83 8.06 0.28 -10.80
C TYR A 83 6.94 0.36 -9.76
N GLU A 84 7.21 -0.05 -8.52
CA GLU A 84 6.25 0.08 -7.43
C GLU A 84 5.81 1.55 -7.22
N TYR A 85 6.78 2.47 -7.21
CA TYR A 85 6.52 3.90 -7.11
C TYR A 85 5.77 4.44 -8.33
N ASP A 86 6.12 4.00 -9.54
CA ASP A 86 5.46 4.41 -10.78
C ASP A 86 3.98 3.93 -10.81
N ILE A 87 3.67 2.74 -10.28
CA ILE A 87 2.29 2.28 -10.10
C ILE A 87 1.55 3.17 -9.09
N TYR A 88 2.16 3.47 -7.95
CA TYR A 88 1.59 4.39 -6.97
C TYR A 88 1.27 5.76 -7.58
N GLN A 89 2.20 6.34 -8.35
CA GLN A 89 2.01 7.64 -9.00
C GLN A 89 0.82 7.63 -9.96
N LYS A 90 0.65 6.56 -10.75
CA LYS A 90 -0.54 6.38 -11.59
C LYS A 90 -1.82 6.35 -10.76
N LEU A 91 -1.86 5.59 -9.67
CA LEU A 91 -3.05 5.52 -8.81
C LEU A 91 -3.41 6.88 -8.19
N VAL A 92 -2.41 7.69 -7.83
CA VAL A 92 -2.59 9.08 -7.36
C VAL A 92 -3.14 9.97 -8.48
N GLU A 93 -2.62 9.85 -9.71
CA GLU A 93 -3.11 10.60 -10.88
C GLU A 93 -4.60 10.31 -11.16
N TYR A 94 -4.99 9.04 -11.05
CA TYR A 94 -6.39 8.59 -11.15
C TYR A 94 -7.23 8.88 -9.90
N LYS A 95 -6.66 9.54 -8.88
CA LYS A 95 -7.32 9.92 -7.62
C LYS A 95 -7.95 8.71 -6.91
N VAL A 96 -7.30 7.55 -6.98
CA VAL A 96 -7.74 6.34 -6.29
C VAL A 96 -7.59 6.55 -4.78
N LYS A 97 -8.66 6.26 -4.03
CA LYS A 97 -8.69 6.38 -2.56
C LYS A 97 -8.13 5.12 -1.91
N GLY A 98 -7.79 5.19 -0.63
CA GLY A 98 -7.40 4.00 0.14
C GLY A 98 -6.01 3.45 -0.20
N ILE A 99 -5.15 4.21 -0.87
CA ILE A 99 -3.76 3.85 -1.19
C ILE A 99 -2.81 4.42 -0.11
N LEU A 100 -1.78 3.65 0.27
CA LEU A 100 -0.70 4.10 1.15
C LEU A 100 0.07 5.25 0.48
N HIS A 101 0.33 6.32 1.21
CA HIS A 101 1.01 7.48 0.67
C HIS A 101 2.52 7.22 0.56
N TYR A 102 3.03 7.13 -0.67
CA TYR A 102 4.48 7.11 -0.91
C TYR A 102 4.96 8.55 -1.01
N ILE A 103 5.97 8.85 -0.21
CA ILE A 103 6.54 10.18 -0.05
C ILE A 103 7.60 10.39 -1.13
N CYS A 104 8.47 9.41 -1.33
CA CYS A 104 9.66 9.60 -2.15
C CYS A 104 10.22 8.29 -2.70
N TYR A 105 10.76 8.33 -3.93
CA TYR A 105 11.65 7.32 -4.48
C TYR A 105 12.95 7.98 -4.91
N PHE A 106 14.09 7.38 -4.59
CA PHE A 106 15.39 7.83 -5.08
C PHE A 106 16.40 6.69 -5.12
N GLU A 107 17.51 6.94 -5.82
CA GLU A 107 18.63 6.03 -5.96
C GLU A 107 19.89 6.69 -5.42
N CYS A 108 20.79 5.89 -4.84
CA CYS A 108 22.07 6.39 -4.34
C CYS A 108 23.12 5.29 -4.28
N MET A 109 24.39 5.69 -4.16
CA MET A 109 25.49 4.75 -3.95
C MET A 109 25.51 4.36 -2.47
N ASP A 110 25.21 3.10 -2.19
CA ASP A 110 25.34 2.54 -0.85
C ASP A 110 25.42 1.01 -0.93
N ASN A 111 25.69 0.36 0.19
CA ASN A 111 25.56 -1.08 0.30
C ASN A 111 24.46 -1.41 1.29
N ILE A 112 23.43 -2.13 0.83
CA ILE A 112 22.31 -2.57 1.68
C ILE A 112 22.79 -3.26 2.95
N LYS A 113 23.92 -3.98 2.93
CA LYS A 113 24.51 -4.63 4.11
C LYS A 113 24.90 -3.63 5.19
N ASN A 114 25.40 -2.45 4.80
CA ASN A 114 25.91 -1.43 5.71
C ASN A 114 24.80 -0.57 6.32
N ILE A 115 23.62 -0.51 5.70
CA ILE A 115 22.50 0.26 6.21
C ILE A 115 21.88 -0.48 7.42
N ASN A 116 22.00 0.13 8.60
CA ASN A 116 21.50 -0.39 9.87
C ASN A 116 21.11 0.75 10.81
N GLU A 117 20.50 0.42 11.95
CA GLU A 117 19.99 1.36 12.96
C GLU A 117 21.05 2.24 13.64
N LYS A 118 22.33 1.84 13.59
CA LYS A 118 23.44 2.64 14.15
C LYS A 118 23.92 3.74 13.20
N ARG A 119 23.38 3.80 11.98
CA ARG A 119 23.76 4.78 10.97
C ARG A 119 22.72 5.90 10.93
N ASP A 120 23.19 7.13 11.18
CA ASP A 120 22.33 8.32 11.29
C ASP A 120 21.61 8.70 9.99
N GLY A 121 22.08 8.20 8.84
CA GLY A 121 21.48 8.43 7.53
C GLY A 121 21.65 7.23 6.59
N ILE A 122 21.09 7.36 5.40
CA ILE A 122 21.30 6.44 4.28
C ILE A 122 22.13 7.16 3.22
N CYS A 123 22.75 6.39 2.32
CA CYS A 123 23.48 6.85 1.14
C CYS A 123 24.88 7.41 1.41
N GLU A 124 25.42 7.23 2.62
CA GLU A 124 26.67 7.85 3.08
C GLU A 124 27.97 7.18 2.55
N GLY A 125 28.00 6.61 1.34
CA GLY A 125 29.21 5.89 0.93
C GLY A 125 29.36 5.45 -0.52
N THR A 126 30.42 4.65 -0.72
CA THR A 126 30.78 3.96 -1.97
C THR A 126 30.16 2.57 -1.97
N GLY A 127 29.42 2.19 -3.01
CA GLY A 127 28.72 0.91 -3.04
C GLY A 127 28.02 0.63 -4.36
N ASN A 128 26.95 -0.16 -4.32
CA ASN A 128 26.12 -0.41 -5.49
C ASN A 128 25.00 0.64 -5.57
N ASN A 129 24.34 0.70 -6.73
CA ASN A 129 23.14 1.51 -6.85
C ASN A 129 22.02 0.90 -5.97
N THR A 130 21.70 1.59 -4.88
CA THR A 130 20.68 1.21 -3.91
C THR A 130 19.42 2.02 -4.17
N ARG A 131 18.27 1.34 -4.17
CA ARG A 131 16.96 1.97 -4.39
C ARG A 131 16.24 2.16 -3.07
N ILE A 132 15.67 3.34 -2.88
CA ILE A 132 15.03 3.72 -1.62
C ILE A 132 13.63 4.24 -1.93
N LEU A 133 12.67 3.68 -1.23
CA LEU A 133 11.27 4.08 -1.26
C LEU A 133 10.84 4.48 0.16
N VAL A 134 10.46 5.74 0.32
CA VAL A 134 10.00 6.32 1.58
C VAL A 134 8.48 6.45 1.53
N MET A 135 7.80 5.93 2.54
CA MET A 135 6.34 5.92 2.63
C MET A 135 5.85 6.34 4.02
N GLU A 136 4.58 6.76 4.11
CA GLU A 136 3.98 7.11 5.39
C GLU A 136 4.03 5.92 6.37
N TYR A 137 4.39 6.19 7.63
CA TYR A 137 4.28 5.19 8.68
C TYR A 137 2.82 5.06 9.14
N ILE A 138 2.32 3.83 9.16
CA ILE A 138 1.01 3.50 9.74
C ILE A 138 1.25 2.70 11.01
N LYS A 139 0.89 3.28 12.15
CA LYS A 139 1.13 2.71 13.47
C LYS A 139 0.37 1.40 13.73
N ASN A 140 -0.82 1.24 13.17
CA ASN A 140 -1.57 0.00 13.36
C ASN A 140 -1.05 -1.08 12.40
N LYS A 141 -1.36 -2.33 12.73
CA LYS A 141 -0.99 -3.50 11.94
C LYS A 141 -1.79 -3.61 10.64
N SER A 142 -1.37 -4.57 9.80
CA SER A 142 -2.13 -5.00 8.64
C SER A 142 -3.48 -5.59 9.05
N PHE A 143 -4.41 -5.68 8.09
CA PHE A 143 -5.74 -6.23 8.27
C PHE A 143 -5.70 -7.65 8.84
N GLY A 144 -4.77 -8.49 8.35
CA GLY A 144 -4.62 -9.87 8.81
C GLY A 144 -4.01 -10.03 10.21
N LEU A 145 -3.32 -8.99 10.72
CA LEU A 145 -2.64 -9.02 12.02
C LEU A 145 -3.28 -8.06 13.04
N TYR A 146 -4.36 -7.40 12.66
CA TYR A 146 -5.09 -6.48 13.53
C TYR A 146 -5.94 -7.28 14.52
N ALA A 147 -5.88 -6.91 15.80
CA ALA A 147 -6.72 -7.51 16.84
C ALA A 147 -8.13 -6.95 16.73
N TRP A 148 -8.98 -7.62 15.95
CA TRP A 148 -10.34 -7.16 15.71
C TRP A 148 -11.24 -7.40 16.91
N GLU A 149 -11.94 -6.36 17.34
CA GLU A 149 -12.90 -6.43 18.46
C GLU A 149 -14.34 -6.14 18.01
N ASN A 150 -14.52 -5.74 16.74
CA ASN A 150 -15.80 -5.26 16.24
C ASN A 150 -16.00 -5.66 14.76
N SER A 151 -17.06 -6.44 14.49
CA SER A 151 -17.38 -6.88 13.14
C SER A 151 -17.74 -5.71 12.20
N ASN A 152 -18.32 -4.62 12.69
CA ASN A 152 -18.61 -3.44 11.85
C ASN A 152 -17.33 -2.80 11.29
N GLN A 153 -16.23 -2.87 12.02
CA GLN A 153 -14.93 -2.38 11.54
C GLN A 153 -14.39 -3.26 10.41
N ILE A 154 -14.46 -4.60 10.57
CA ILE A 154 -14.11 -5.57 9.51
C ILE A 154 -14.97 -5.33 8.26
N LYS A 155 -16.29 -5.25 8.43
CA LYS A 155 -17.26 -5.00 7.35
C LYS A 155 -16.96 -3.72 6.59
N SER A 156 -16.69 -2.63 7.31
CA SER A 156 -16.32 -1.36 6.72
C SER A 156 -15.04 -1.46 5.91
N CYS A 157 -13.96 -2.01 6.50
CA CYS A 157 -12.67 -2.14 5.85
C CYS A 157 -12.76 -3.02 4.59
N LEU A 158 -13.56 -4.10 4.61
CA LEU A 158 -13.84 -4.93 3.43
C LEU A 158 -14.54 -4.15 2.31
N LYS A 159 -15.59 -3.38 2.65
CA LYS A 159 -16.28 -2.55 1.66
C LYS A 159 -15.35 -1.49 1.07
N GLN A 160 -14.50 -0.88 1.90
CA GLN A 160 -13.50 0.08 1.44
C GLN A 160 -12.48 -0.56 0.49
N LEU A 161 -12.02 -1.80 0.79
CA LEU A 161 -11.10 -2.55 -0.06
C LEU A 161 -11.70 -2.80 -1.44
N LEU A 162 -12.90 -3.36 -1.47
CA LEU A 162 -13.60 -3.67 -2.72
C LEU A 162 -13.82 -2.41 -3.56
N CYS A 163 -14.28 -1.31 -2.94
CA CYS A 163 -14.47 -0.05 -3.64
C CYS A 163 -13.15 0.54 -4.16
N THR A 164 -12.08 0.46 -3.36
CA THR A 164 -10.75 0.96 -3.74
C THR A 164 -10.19 0.21 -4.94
N CYS A 165 -10.19 -1.13 -4.88
CA CYS A 165 -9.68 -1.96 -5.97
C CYS A 165 -10.54 -1.83 -7.24
N LEU A 166 -11.87 -1.80 -7.12
CA LEU A 166 -12.75 -1.66 -8.27
C LEU A 166 -12.64 -0.27 -8.92
N ASP A 167 -12.59 0.81 -8.12
CA ASP A 167 -12.37 2.17 -8.64
C ASP A 167 -11.04 2.27 -9.41
N ALA A 168 -9.97 1.68 -8.85
CA ALA A 168 -8.67 1.62 -9.51
C ALA A 168 -8.71 0.79 -10.82
N PHE A 169 -9.37 -0.37 -10.79
CA PHE A 169 -9.53 -1.23 -11.95
C PHE A 169 -10.28 -0.55 -13.08
N LEU A 170 -11.40 0.11 -12.78
CA LEU A 170 -12.21 0.79 -13.79
C LEU A 170 -11.50 2.01 -14.41
N LYS A 171 -10.66 2.70 -13.63
CA LYS A 171 -9.94 3.89 -14.11
C LYS A 171 -8.70 3.56 -14.93
N CYS A 172 -7.94 2.54 -14.56
CA CYS A 172 -6.65 2.26 -15.20
C CYS A 172 -6.30 0.78 -15.36
N GLY A 173 -7.26 -0.14 -15.18
CA GLY A 173 -7.03 -1.58 -15.23
C GLY A 173 -6.08 -2.08 -14.13
N PHE A 174 -6.07 -1.42 -12.96
CA PHE A 174 -5.21 -1.81 -11.84
C PHE A 174 -5.52 -3.24 -11.35
N ILE A 175 -4.46 -4.05 -11.24
CA ILE A 175 -4.43 -5.35 -10.57
C ILE A 175 -3.31 -5.26 -9.52
N HIS A 176 -3.56 -5.71 -8.29
CA HIS A 176 -2.54 -5.67 -7.25
C HIS A 176 -1.50 -6.78 -7.44
N GLY A 177 -1.93 -7.97 -7.85
CA GLY A 177 -1.10 -9.15 -8.12
C GLY A 177 -0.65 -9.91 -6.86
N ASP A 178 -0.81 -9.31 -5.69
CA ASP A 178 -0.57 -9.92 -4.39
C ASP A 178 -1.51 -9.37 -3.32
N LEU A 179 -2.81 -9.33 -3.63
CA LEU A 179 -3.85 -8.77 -2.76
C LEU A 179 -4.13 -9.68 -1.55
N ASN A 180 -3.25 -9.70 -0.56
CA ASN A 180 -3.44 -10.45 0.68
C ASN A 180 -3.74 -9.52 1.87
N CYS A 181 -4.26 -10.06 2.97
CA CYS A 181 -4.61 -9.28 4.17
C CYS A 181 -3.43 -8.57 4.84
N ASN A 182 -2.18 -8.96 4.56
CA ASN A 182 -0.99 -8.28 5.07
C ASN A 182 -0.59 -7.05 4.26
N ASN A 183 -1.04 -6.94 3.00
CA ASN A 183 -0.82 -5.77 2.14
C ASN A 183 -1.90 -4.69 2.27
N ILE A 184 -2.74 -4.80 3.31
CA ILE A 184 -3.80 -3.84 3.63
C ILE A 184 -3.54 -3.33 5.04
N LEU A 185 -3.07 -2.09 5.18
CA LEU A 185 -2.84 -1.49 6.49
C LEU A 185 -4.12 -0.84 7.03
N ILE A 186 -4.29 -0.85 8.35
CA ILE A 186 -5.40 -0.19 9.04
C ILE A 186 -4.93 1.18 9.55
N LYS A 187 -5.66 2.25 9.28
CA LYS A 187 -5.32 3.61 9.74
C LYS A 187 -6.47 4.20 10.56
N ASN A 188 -6.17 4.65 11.78
CA ASN A 188 -7.12 5.41 12.60
C ASN A 188 -7.57 6.69 11.89
N THR A 189 -8.84 7.03 12.01
CA THR A 189 -9.44 8.21 11.39
C THR A 189 -10.51 8.83 12.29
N LYS A 190 -10.60 10.15 12.26
CA LYS A 190 -11.71 10.91 12.86
C LYS A 190 -12.90 11.07 11.90
N SER A 191 -12.69 10.83 10.60
CA SER A 191 -13.80 10.82 9.62
C SER A 191 -14.78 9.70 9.96
N THR A 192 -16.07 10.00 9.85
CA THR A 192 -17.16 9.04 10.12
C THR A 192 -17.53 8.24 8.87
N THR A 193 -17.33 8.78 7.67
CA THR A 193 -17.66 8.14 6.39
C THR A 193 -16.58 8.35 5.33
N VAL A 194 -16.59 7.50 4.30
CA VAL A 194 -15.87 7.71 3.04
C VAL A 194 -16.82 7.51 1.87
N THR A 195 -16.67 8.34 0.84
CA THR A 195 -17.51 8.28 -0.37
C THR A 195 -16.71 7.79 -1.56
N TYR A 196 -17.26 6.86 -2.33
CA TYR A 196 -16.75 6.42 -3.64
C TYR A 196 -17.77 6.78 -4.72
N ILE A 197 -17.29 7.05 -5.94
CA ILE A 197 -18.12 7.25 -7.12
C ILE A 197 -17.68 6.22 -8.15
N ILE A 198 -18.45 5.14 -8.29
CA ILE A 198 -18.11 4.00 -9.14
C ILE A 198 -19.19 3.89 -10.21
N ASN A 199 -18.81 4.06 -11.49
CA ASN A 199 -19.74 4.09 -12.63
C ASN A 199 -20.95 5.01 -12.39
N GLY A 200 -20.70 6.23 -11.88
CA GLY A 200 -21.74 7.22 -11.58
C GLY A 200 -22.55 6.96 -10.31
N LYS A 201 -22.43 5.78 -9.68
CA LYS A 201 -23.10 5.46 -8.43
C LYS A 201 -22.29 5.95 -7.23
N VAL A 202 -22.95 6.71 -6.36
CA VAL A 202 -22.37 7.18 -5.10
C VAL A 202 -22.50 6.06 -4.05
N ILE A 203 -21.38 5.70 -3.44
CA ILE A 203 -21.31 4.69 -2.38
C ILE A 203 -20.74 5.38 -1.13
N ILE A 204 -21.48 5.32 -0.03
CA ILE A 204 -21.05 5.91 1.25
C ILE A 204 -20.82 4.76 2.23
N ILE A 205 -19.61 4.68 2.78
CA ILE A 205 -19.24 3.64 3.73
C ILE A 205 -18.96 4.28 5.10
N PRO A 206 -19.66 3.87 6.18
CA PRO A 206 -19.32 4.28 7.55
C PRO A 206 -17.97 3.68 7.95
N LEU A 207 -17.09 4.46 8.56
CA LEU A 207 -15.67 4.10 8.79
C LEU A 207 -15.42 3.43 10.14
N TYR A 208 -16.29 3.61 11.13
CA TYR A 208 -16.12 3.07 12.49
C TYR A 208 -14.72 3.28 13.08
N GLY A 209 -14.13 4.44 12.80
CA GLY A 209 -12.80 4.82 13.28
C GLY A 209 -11.62 4.37 12.40
N PHE A 210 -11.84 3.60 11.33
CA PHE A 210 -10.76 3.05 10.48
C PHE A 210 -10.89 3.35 8.98
N LYS A 211 -9.74 3.62 8.35
CA LYS A 211 -9.54 3.62 6.90
C LYS A 211 -8.53 2.55 6.51
N ILE A 212 -8.73 1.92 5.35
CA ILE A 212 -7.70 1.04 4.79
C ILE A 212 -6.63 1.84 4.05
N LYS A 213 -5.45 1.22 3.94
CA LYS A 213 -4.31 1.69 3.13
C LYS A 213 -3.66 0.50 2.42
N LEU A 214 -3.94 0.37 1.13
CA LEU A 214 -3.36 -0.64 0.26
C LEU A 214 -1.90 -0.29 -0.05
N MET A 215 -1.00 -1.28 -0.03
CA MET A 215 0.44 -1.10 -0.20
C MET A 215 1.08 -2.27 -0.96
N ASP A 216 2.39 -2.18 -1.20
CA ASP A 216 3.22 -3.25 -1.78
C ASP A 216 2.86 -3.57 -3.24
N PHE A 217 3.08 -2.60 -4.11
CA PHE A 217 2.69 -2.65 -5.53
C PHE A 217 3.70 -3.36 -6.45
N GLU A 218 4.65 -4.11 -5.90
CA GLU A 218 5.73 -4.73 -6.69
C GLU A 218 5.22 -5.72 -7.74
N SER A 219 4.15 -6.44 -7.39
CA SER A 219 3.47 -7.40 -8.29
C SER A 219 2.30 -6.79 -9.05
N SER A 220 2.06 -5.49 -8.87
CA SER A 220 0.90 -4.82 -9.46
C SER A 220 1.10 -4.55 -10.94
N LYS A 221 0.01 -4.17 -11.62
CA LYS A 221 0.04 -3.66 -12.99
C LYS A 221 -1.18 -2.83 -13.32
N THR A 222 -1.07 -2.04 -14.37
CA THR A 222 -2.20 -1.33 -15.02
C THR A 222 -2.55 -2.01 -16.34
N GLY A 223 -3.76 -1.76 -16.87
CA GLY A 223 -4.25 -2.38 -18.11
C GLY A 223 -4.51 -3.89 -17.99
N GLY A 224 -4.75 -4.39 -16.77
CA GLY A 224 -5.12 -5.78 -16.53
C GLY A 224 -6.54 -6.10 -17.01
N THR A 225 -6.80 -7.39 -17.19
CA THR A 225 -8.12 -7.87 -17.60
C THR A 225 -9.03 -8.10 -16.40
N ILE A 226 -10.34 -8.11 -16.65
CA ILE A 226 -11.33 -8.41 -15.61
C ILE A 226 -11.10 -9.80 -14.98
N LYS A 227 -10.70 -10.80 -15.77
CA LYS A 227 -10.31 -12.13 -15.27
C LYS A 227 -9.14 -12.06 -14.29
N GLN A 228 -8.14 -11.23 -14.56
CA GLN A 228 -7.00 -11.06 -13.65
C GLN A 228 -7.40 -10.36 -12.35
N PHE A 229 -8.33 -9.42 -12.43
CA PHE A 229 -8.87 -8.74 -11.26
C PHE A 229 -9.60 -9.71 -10.32
N TYR A 230 -10.47 -10.56 -10.86
CA TYR A 230 -11.12 -11.61 -10.06
C TYR A 230 -10.15 -12.67 -9.58
N LYS A 231 -9.11 -12.98 -10.36
CA LYS A 231 -8.05 -13.92 -9.92
C LYS A 231 -7.39 -13.42 -8.64
N ASP A 232 -7.12 -12.12 -8.54
CA ASP A 232 -6.50 -11.49 -7.38
C ASP A 232 -7.40 -11.66 -6.13
N PHE A 233 -8.69 -11.33 -6.25
CA PHE A 233 -9.64 -11.52 -5.15
C PHE A 233 -9.85 -12.98 -4.76
N ARG A 234 -10.04 -13.88 -5.72
CA ARG A 234 -10.28 -15.31 -5.45
C ARG A 234 -9.07 -15.96 -4.79
N TYR A 235 -7.89 -15.83 -5.38
CA TYR A 235 -6.74 -16.65 -4.99
C TYR A 235 -5.81 -15.98 -3.98
N LYS A 236 -5.75 -14.64 -3.96
CA LYS A 236 -4.92 -13.90 -3.00
C LYS A 236 -5.75 -13.46 -1.80
N PHE A 237 -6.82 -12.70 -2.04
CA PHE A 237 -7.56 -12.09 -0.95
C PHE A 237 -8.36 -13.12 -0.17
N ALA A 238 -9.25 -13.87 -0.82
CA ALA A 238 -10.18 -14.77 -0.13
C ALA A 238 -9.45 -15.88 0.66
N SER A 239 -8.35 -16.40 0.11
CA SER A 239 -7.46 -17.35 0.80
C SER A 239 -6.91 -16.75 2.09
N SER A 240 -6.26 -15.58 2.01
CA SER A 240 -5.70 -14.90 3.19
C SER A 240 -6.78 -14.46 4.18
N PHE A 241 -7.93 -14.02 3.71
CA PHE A 241 -9.04 -13.60 4.58
C PHE A 241 -9.58 -14.78 5.38
N THR A 242 -9.72 -15.95 4.75
CA THR A 242 -10.14 -17.17 5.46
C THR A 242 -9.11 -17.57 6.52
N GLU A 243 -7.82 -17.52 6.18
CA GLU A 243 -6.71 -17.83 7.09
C GLU A 243 -6.69 -16.90 8.31
N TYR A 244 -6.71 -15.58 8.11
CA TYR A 244 -6.51 -14.60 9.19
C TYR A 244 -7.80 -14.22 9.93
N ILE A 245 -8.98 -14.40 9.33
CA ILE A 245 -10.24 -13.92 9.89
C ILE A 245 -11.22 -15.05 10.14
N GLY A 246 -11.41 -15.94 9.16
CA GLY A 246 -12.38 -17.04 9.27
C GLY A 246 -12.00 -18.11 10.31
N GLY A 247 -10.72 -18.24 10.65
CA GLY A 247 -10.25 -19.17 11.70
C GLY A 247 -10.07 -18.54 13.07
N GLU A 248 -9.78 -17.23 13.12
CA GLU A 248 -9.14 -16.60 14.29
C GLU A 248 -10.03 -15.57 15.01
N VAL A 249 -11.14 -15.13 14.39
CA VAL A 249 -12.00 -14.08 14.96
C VAL A 249 -13.33 -14.69 15.43
N GLU A 250 -13.47 -14.88 16.74
CA GLU A 250 -14.57 -15.65 17.36
C GLU A 250 -15.98 -15.16 16.99
N PHE A 251 -16.16 -13.86 16.77
CA PHE A 251 -17.47 -13.25 16.50
C PHE A 251 -17.83 -13.17 15.01
N ILE A 252 -16.98 -13.67 14.11
CA ILE A 252 -17.24 -13.66 12.67
C ILE A 252 -18.09 -14.87 12.27
N ASN A 253 -19.13 -14.61 11.46
CA ASN A 253 -19.94 -15.67 10.90
C ASN A 253 -19.19 -16.44 9.80
N ASN A 254 -18.65 -17.61 10.13
CA ASN A 254 -17.93 -18.48 9.19
C ASN A 254 -18.77 -18.93 7.99
N GLN A 255 -20.10 -18.99 8.11
CA GLN A 255 -20.97 -19.25 6.95
C GLN A 255 -20.99 -18.06 5.99
N ALA A 256 -20.94 -16.83 6.51
CA ALA A 256 -20.84 -15.62 5.68
C ALA A 256 -19.45 -15.50 5.02
N VAL A 257 -18.37 -15.86 5.72
CA VAL A 257 -17.01 -15.96 5.15
C VAL A 257 -16.99 -16.98 4.00
N LYS A 258 -17.55 -18.17 4.20
CA LYS A 258 -17.66 -19.19 3.17
C LYS A 258 -18.48 -18.70 1.96
N LYS A 259 -19.63 -18.07 2.19
CA LYS A 259 -20.45 -17.48 1.11
C LYS A 259 -19.71 -16.40 0.32
N LEU A 260 -18.92 -15.58 1.01
CA LEU A 260 -18.08 -14.56 0.38
C LEU A 260 -17.02 -15.22 -0.52
N TYR A 261 -16.34 -16.25 -0.03
CA TYR A 261 -15.40 -17.07 -0.81
C TYR A 261 -16.08 -17.69 -2.05
N ASP A 262 -17.23 -18.33 -1.85
CA ASP A 262 -17.99 -18.98 -2.93
C ASP A 262 -18.40 -17.98 -4.01
N LEU A 263 -18.76 -16.74 -3.64
CA LEU A 263 -19.02 -15.69 -4.63
C LEU A 263 -17.79 -15.23 -5.39
N PHE A 264 -16.62 -15.11 -4.74
CA PHE A 264 -15.38 -14.82 -5.47
C PHE A 264 -15.04 -15.93 -6.48
N VAL A 265 -15.30 -17.19 -6.12
CA VAL A 265 -15.15 -18.34 -7.02
C VAL A 265 -16.12 -18.23 -8.20
N LYS A 266 -17.41 -18.03 -7.91
CA LYS A 266 -18.47 -17.87 -8.90
C LYS A 266 -18.14 -16.74 -9.89
N TYR A 267 -17.81 -15.55 -9.40
CA TYR A 267 -17.51 -14.42 -10.29
C TYR A 267 -16.28 -14.66 -11.16
N TYR A 268 -15.24 -15.28 -10.62
CA TYR A 268 -14.08 -15.64 -11.45
C TYR A 268 -14.45 -16.59 -12.60
N GLU A 269 -15.35 -17.55 -12.34
CA GLU A 269 -15.81 -18.53 -13.33
C GLU A 269 -16.78 -17.89 -14.34
N GLU A 270 -17.75 -17.10 -13.88
CA GLU A 270 -18.73 -16.43 -14.75
C GLU A 270 -18.12 -15.32 -15.62
N CYS A 271 -17.02 -14.69 -15.18
CA CYS A 271 -16.36 -13.65 -15.98
C CYS A 271 -15.58 -14.20 -17.18
N ILE A 272 -15.54 -15.53 -17.33
CA ILE A 272 -15.19 -16.18 -18.59
C ILE A 272 -16.29 -15.95 -19.64
N HIS A 273 -17.54 -15.74 -19.19
CA HIS A 273 -18.73 -15.73 -20.03
C HIS A 273 -19.44 -14.37 -20.12
N ASN A 274 -19.28 -13.46 -19.15
CA ASN A 274 -19.98 -12.16 -19.15
C ASN A 274 -19.10 -11.01 -18.62
N LYS A 275 -19.07 -9.87 -19.32
CA LYS A 275 -18.09 -8.78 -19.10
C LYS A 275 -18.59 -7.63 -18.19
N ASP A 276 -19.89 -7.56 -17.89
CA ASP A 276 -20.52 -6.29 -17.48
C ASP A 276 -21.03 -6.22 -16.02
N SER A 277 -20.80 -7.22 -15.16
CA SER A 277 -21.35 -7.18 -13.80
C SER A 277 -20.45 -6.44 -12.79
N LEU A 278 -20.96 -5.34 -12.24
CA LEU A 278 -20.40 -4.67 -11.06
C LEU A 278 -20.77 -5.44 -9.77
N TRP A 279 -20.21 -6.64 -9.64
CA TRP A 279 -20.35 -7.59 -8.54
C TRP A 279 -20.12 -7.05 -7.12
N VAL A 280 -19.39 -5.94 -6.96
CA VAL A 280 -19.09 -5.38 -5.62
C VAL A 280 -20.37 -5.14 -4.81
N PHE A 281 -21.47 -4.79 -5.49
CA PHE A 281 -22.73 -4.51 -4.84
C PHE A 281 -23.44 -5.76 -4.33
N ASP A 282 -23.26 -6.88 -5.02
CA ASP A 282 -23.82 -8.18 -4.60
C ASP A 282 -23.11 -8.72 -3.36
N LEU A 283 -21.85 -8.32 -3.14
CA LEU A 283 -21.10 -8.69 -1.94
C LEU A 283 -21.52 -7.93 -0.69
N PHE A 284 -22.03 -6.71 -0.83
CA PHE A 284 -22.34 -5.86 0.32
C PHE A 284 -23.34 -6.52 1.29
N PRO A 285 -24.47 -7.08 0.83
CA PRO A 285 -25.40 -7.80 1.69
C PRO A 285 -24.80 -9.02 2.42
N ILE A 286 -23.76 -9.65 1.86
CA ILE A 286 -23.08 -10.78 2.50
C ILE A 286 -22.07 -10.29 3.51
N ILE A 287 -21.32 -9.24 3.19
CA ILE A 287 -20.43 -8.56 4.13
C ILE A 287 -21.22 -8.08 5.34
N ASP A 288 -22.42 -7.53 5.15
CA ASP A 288 -23.25 -7.07 6.27
C ASP A 288 -23.67 -8.19 7.24
N LYS A 289 -23.58 -9.46 6.81
CA LYS A 289 -23.88 -10.66 7.60
C LYS A 289 -22.65 -11.30 8.27
N LEU A 290 -21.44 -10.77 8.05
CA LEU A 290 -20.23 -11.21 8.77
C LEU A 290 -20.38 -11.00 10.28
#